data_AF-A0A359CU20-F1
#
_entry.id   AF-A0A359CU20-F1
#
_cell.length_a   1.000
_cell.length_b   1.000
_cell.length_c   1.000
_cell.angle_alpha   90.00
_cell.angle_beta   90.00
_cell.angle_gamma   90.00
#
_symmetry.space_group_name_H-M   'P 1'
#
loop_
_entity.id
_entity.type
_entity.pdbx_description
1 polymer ?
#
loop_
_entity_poly.entity_id
_entity_poly.type
_entity_poly.pdbx_seq_one_letter_code
_entity_poly.pdbx_strand_id
1 'polypeptide(L)' 'MTVSELIQKLQTMPPHALVVSEGYEDGYDAVKKVSLISVAENPKKEWYVGKYIDSKKADALEVVFLNAENKTDK' A
#
# COMPACT_ATOMS: atom_id res chain seq x y z
N MET A 1 -0.44 -14.80 -0.65
CA MET A 1 0.53 -15.13 -1.71
C MET A 1 1.83 -15.64 -1.08
N THR A 2 2.60 -16.44 -1.80
CA THR A 2 3.93 -16.91 -1.42
C THR A 2 5.00 -15.85 -1.72
N VAL A 3 6.21 -16.07 -1.20
CA VAL A 3 7.39 -15.22 -1.49
C VAL A 3 7.70 -15.18 -3.00
N SER A 4 7.64 -16.33 -3.68
CA SER A 4 7.94 -16.39 -5.12
C SER A 4 6.92 -15.60 -5.94
N GLU A 5 5.63 -15.73 -5.63
CA GLU A 5 4.56 -14.97 -6.31
C GLU A 5 4.70 -13.47 -6.06
N LEU A 6 5.05 -13.08 -4.83
CA LEU A 6 5.30 -11.68 -4.49
C LEU A 6 6.48 -11.13 -5.28
N ILE A 7 7.62 -11.85 -5.33
CA ILE A 7 8.81 -11.42 -6.07
C ILE A 7 8.48 -11.25 -7.56
N GLN A 8 7.80 -12.22 -8.17
CA GLN A 8 7.40 -12.12 -9.58
C GLN A 8 6.54 -10.88 -9.85
N LYS A 9 5.62 -10.53 -8.93
CA LYS A 9 4.81 -9.31 -9.06
C LYS A 9 5.63 -8.03 -8.84
N LEU A 10 6.58 -8.03 -7.90
CA LEU A 10 7.42 -6.86 -7.64
C LEU A 10 8.40 -6.59 -8.78
N GLN A 11 8.86 -7.62 -9.49
CA GLN A 11 9.72 -7.47 -10.68
C GLN A 11 9.06 -6.71 -11.83
N THR A 12 7.71 -6.65 -11.87
CA THR A 12 6.99 -5.88 -12.89
C THR A 12 6.72 -4.43 -12.49
N MET A 13 7.12 -4.01 -11.28
CA MET A 13 6.87 -2.66 -10.74
C MET A 13 8.08 -1.75 -10.92
N PRO A 14 7.92 -0.40 -10.83
CA PRO A 14 9.05 0.51 -10.88
C PRO A 14 10.06 0.21 -9.75
N PRO A 15 11.36 0.01 -10.06
CA PRO A 15 12.34 -0.47 -9.09
C PRO A 15 12.67 0.54 -7.98
N HIS A 16 12.26 1.80 -8.15
CA HIS A 16 12.46 2.87 -7.18
C HIS A 16 11.17 3.25 -6.44
N ALA A 17 10.03 2.61 -6.74
CA ALA A 17 8.78 2.89 -6.07
C ALA A 17 8.86 2.44 -4.60
N LEU A 18 8.34 3.28 -3.70
CA LEU A 18 8.20 2.92 -2.30
C LEU A 18 7.17 1.80 -2.15
N VAL A 19 7.44 0.84 -1.27
CA VAL A 19 6.48 -0.23 -0.92
C VAL A 19 5.77 0.14 0.39
N VAL A 20 4.45 0.08 0.38
CA VAL A 20 3.58 0.41 1.51
C VAL A 20 2.55 -0.69 1.77
N SER A 21 2.05 -0.78 3.00
CA SER A 21 0.97 -1.68 3.41
C SER A 21 -0.06 -0.94 4.26
N GLU A 22 -1.19 -1.58 4.54
CA GLU A 22 -2.24 -1.06 5.42
C GLU A 22 -1.67 -0.79 6.83
N GLY A 23 -2.18 0.25 7.50
CA GLY A 23 -1.83 0.58 8.88
C GLY A 23 -2.96 0.24 9.86
N TYR A 24 -2.63 -0.61 10.85
CA TYR A 24 -3.33 -0.94 12.13
C TYR A 24 -4.75 -1.57 12.00
N GLU A 25 -5.20 -2.61 12.73
CA GLU A 25 -4.91 -3.20 14.07
C GLU A 25 -4.47 -4.69 14.05
N ASP A 26 -4.13 -5.20 15.24
CA ASP A 26 -3.56 -6.53 15.60
C ASP A 26 -4.05 -7.74 14.78
N GLY A 27 -3.14 -8.70 14.55
CA GLY A 27 -3.33 -9.85 13.65
C GLY A 27 -2.44 -9.81 12.40
N TYR A 28 -2.50 -10.86 11.59
CA TYR A 28 -1.75 -10.96 10.34
C TYR A 28 -2.62 -11.59 9.26
N ASP A 29 -2.68 -10.93 8.11
CA ASP A 29 -3.33 -11.48 6.93
C ASP A 29 -2.31 -11.71 5.81
N ALA A 30 -2.57 -12.73 5.00
CA ALA A 30 -1.74 -12.98 3.82
C ALA A 30 -1.99 -11.86 2.79
N VAL A 31 -0.93 -11.30 2.21
CA VAL A 31 -1.05 -10.38 1.07
C VAL A 31 -1.79 -11.10 -0.06
N LYS A 32 -2.82 -10.45 -0.59
CA LYS A 32 -3.62 -10.96 -1.72
C LYS A 32 -3.36 -10.18 -3.00
N LYS A 33 -3.04 -8.88 -2.88
CA LYS A 33 -2.91 -7.97 -4.02
C LYS A 33 -1.68 -7.08 -3.93
N VAL A 34 -1.07 -6.82 -5.09
CA VAL A 34 0.02 -5.86 -5.30
C VAL A 34 -0.43 -4.91 -6.40
N SER A 35 -0.43 -3.61 -6.14
CA SER A 35 -0.89 -2.59 -7.11
C SER A 35 -0.16 -1.27 -6.93
N LEU A 36 -0.10 -0.46 -7.98
CA LEU A 36 0.34 0.93 -7.88
C LEU A 36 -0.83 1.81 -7.39
N ILE A 37 -0.56 2.66 -6.41
CA ILE A 37 -1.48 3.67 -5.91
C ILE A 37 -0.78 5.02 -5.82
N SER A 38 -1.57 6.10 -5.81
CA SER A 38 -1.06 7.47 -5.66
C SER A 38 -1.35 7.98 -4.25
N VAL A 39 -0.31 8.38 -3.53
CA VAL A 39 -0.41 8.83 -2.14
C VAL A 39 0.25 10.19 -1.93
N ALA A 40 -0.17 10.90 -0.88
CA ALA A 40 0.49 12.09 -0.38
C ALA A 40 0.81 11.93 1.12
N GLU A 41 1.76 12.73 1.64
CA GLU A 41 2.00 12.75 3.07
C GLU A 41 0.75 13.24 3.82
N ASN A 42 0.46 12.60 4.94
CA ASN A 42 -0.69 12.96 5.75
C ASN A 42 -0.41 14.27 6.53
N PRO A 43 -1.18 15.36 6.28
CA PRO A 43 -0.99 16.61 7.02
C PRO A 43 -1.50 16.53 8.47
N LYS A 44 -2.34 15.53 8.80
CA LYS A 44 -2.97 15.38 10.12
C LYS A 44 -2.41 14.17 10.86
N LYS A 45 -1.29 14.39 11.57
CA LYS A 45 -0.55 13.34 12.30
C LYS A 45 -1.25 12.78 13.54
N GLU A 46 -2.24 13.48 14.07
CA GLU A 46 -2.80 13.19 15.40
C GLU A 46 -3.91 12.12 15.42
N TRP A 47 -4.54 11.81 14.28
CA TRP A 47 -5.78 10.99 14.23
C TRP A 47 -5.70 9.79 13.27
N TYR A 48 -4.55 9.56 12.64
CA TYR A 48 -4.40 8.53 11.61
C TYR A 48 -3.07 7.79 11.77
N VAL A 49 -3.14 6.47 11.89
CA VAL A 49 -1.95 5.60 12.00
C VAL A 49 -1.43 5.30 10.60
N GLY A 50 -0.77 6.28 9.99
CA GLY A 50 -0.20 6.13 8.65
C GLY A 50 0.47 7.40 8.13
N LYS A 51 1.69 7.27 7.57
CA LYS A 51 2.45 8.39 7.01
C LYS A 51 1.79 8.97 5.74
N TYR A 52 1.09 8.12 4.99
CA TYR A 52 0.55 8.45 3.68
C TYR A 52 -0.98 8.34 3.65
N ILE A 53 -1.62 9.15 2.81
CA ILE A 53 -3.06 9.11 2.49
C ILE A 53 -3.24 9.02 0.98
N ASP A 54 -4.35 8.41 0.54
CA ASP A 54 -4.71 8.40 -0.88
C ASP A 54 -4.81 9.83 -1.42
N SER A 55 -4.19 10.09 -2.57
CA SER A 55 -4.19 11.40 -3.21
C SER A 55 -4.31 11.28 -4.71
N LYS A 56 -5.20 12.08 -5.30
CA LYS A 56 -5.34 12.24 -6.76
C LYS A 56 -4.72 13.55 -7.27
N LYS A 57 -3.93 14.22 -6.43
CA LYS A 57 -3.29 15.49 -6.78
C LYS A 57 -2.12 15.25 -7.74
N ALA A 58 -1.76 16.28 -8.49
CA ALA A 58 -0.65 16.22 -9.45
C ALA A 58 0.73 15.99 -8.79
N ASP A 59 0.85 16.28 -7.49
CA ASP A 59 2.05 16.07 -6.67
C ASP A 59 2.03 14.73 -5.89
N ALA A 60 1.08 13.84 -6.19
CA ALA A 60 1.00 12.55 -5.53
C ALA A 60 2.19 11.64 -5.92
N LEU A 61 2.73 10.93 -4.93
CA LEU A 61 3.77 9.93 -5.11
C LEU A 61 3.12 8.60 -5.52
N GLU A 62 3.62 8.00 -6.59
CA GLU A 62 3.23 6.65 -6.98
C GLU A 62 4.02 5.61 -6.16
N VAL A 63 3.30 4.68 -5.52
CA VAL A 63 3.85 3.68 -4.60
C VAL A 63 3.27 2.30 -4.88
N VAL A 64 4.02 1.26 -4.54
CA VAL A 64 3.56 -0.14 -4.59
C VAL A 64 2.85 -0.46 -3.28
N PHE A 65 1.58 -0.83 -3.37
CA PHE A 65 0.74 -1.18 -2.23
C PHE A 65 0.56 -2.70 -2.12
N LEU A 66 0.88 -3.23 -0.95
CA LEU A 66 0.61 -4.61 -0.54
C LEU A 66 -0.68 -4.63 0.27
N ASN A 67 -1.71 -5.29 -0.26
CA ASN A 67 -3.06 -5.29 0.30
C ASN A 67 -3.49 -6.73 0.65
N ALA A 68 -4.00 -6.90 1.87
CA ALA A 68 -4.51 -8.18 2.37
C ALA A 68 -6.04 -8.37 2.18
N GLU A 69 -6.72 -7.34 1.70
CA GLU A 69 -8.16 -7.20 1.44
C GLU A 69 -9.00 -7.41 2.70
N ASN A 70 -8.67 -6.70 3.77
CA ASN A 70 -9.41 -6.76 5.04
C ASN A 70 -10.71 -5.94 5.02
N LYS A 71 -10.94 -5.15 3.97
CA LYS A 71 -12.25 -4.56 3.72
C LYS A 71 -13.13 -5.62 3.08
N THR A 72 -14.08 -6.12 3.87
CA THR A 72 -15.30 -6.71 3.33
C THR A 72 -15.94 -5.67 2.42
N ASP A 73 -15.66 -5.76 1.13
CA ASP A 73 -16.36 -5.01 0.08
C ASP A 73 -17.85 -5.38 0.21
N LYS A 74 -18.64 -4.39 0.66
CA LYS A 74 -20.11 -4.41 0.61
C LYS A 74 -20.57 -3.86 -0.72
#